data_AF-A0A399EQK9-F1
#
_entry.id   AF-A0A399EQK9-F1
#
_cell.length_a   1.000
_cell.length_b   1.000
_cell.length_c   1.000
_cell.angle_alpha   90.00
_cell.angle_beta   90.00
_cell.angle_gamma   90.00
#
_symmetry.space_group_name_H-M   'P 1'
#
loop_
_entity.id
_entity.type
_entity.pdbx_description
1 polymer ?
#
loop_
_entity_poly.entity_id
_entity_poly.type
_entity_poly.pdbx_seq_one_letter_code
_entity_poly.pdbx_strand_id
1 'polypeptide(L)'
;MIYWPSPKPRKSLIYQIFATVLALIISVPFGLAGATASQHQKLLVTDYFKLLPDSYLPLLPSQVRNALVKGVQQSQKNEWFLNGKTYWIDIDTTNEYLRVRSTAFEGFIEVAVWRAKGQLPLIGVTTVGCGPVCRNESLHFLKMRSNGWIEVTSSVLPKIDASMMLDAYRRHKKPDDEEFKLNDINVSPFFVFPRIGTTIQVRTLTGVRVFDLLWINGQFKIQAPKP
;
A
#
# COMPACT_ATOMS: atom_id res chain seq x y z
N MET A 1 -31.61 -25.51 73.13
CA MET A 1 -30.76 -25.24 71.94
C MET A 1 -30.21 -23.83 72.11
N ILE A 2 -28.89 -23.75 72.28
CA ILE A 2 -28.15 -22.57 72.76
C ILE A 2 -27.80 -21.70 71.55
N TYR A 3 -28.15 -20.41 71.58
CA TYR A 3 -27.74 -19.44 70.56
C TYR A 3 -26.93 -18.33 71.24
N TRP A 4 -25.64 -18.25 70.90
CA TRP A 4 -24.67 -17.29 71.42
C TRP A 4 -24.59 -16.10 70.46
N PRO A 5 -25.00 -14.88 70.86
CA PRO A 5 -24.84 -13.71 69.99
C PRO A 5 -23.37 -13.29 69.92
N SER A 6 -22.83 -13.21 68.71
CA SER A 6 -21.48 -12.73 68.42
C SER A 6 -21.37 -11.21 68.68
N PRO A 7 -20.25 -10.71 69.24
CA PRO A 7 -20.09 -9.30 69.60
C PRO A 7 -20.04 -8.36 68.39
N LYS A 8 -20.76 -7.25 68.49
CA LYS A 8 -20.75 -6.14 67.52
C LYS A 8 -19.35 -5.51 67.44
N PRO A 9 -18.76 -5.28 66.25
CA PRO A 9 -17.58 -4.45 66.14
C PRO A 9 -17.92 -2.99 66.49
N ARG A 10 -17.20 -2.45 67.48
CA ARG A 10 -17.21 -1.03 67.84
C ARG A 10 -16.71 -0.22 66.65
N LYS A 11 -17.57 0.61 66.06
CA LYS A 11 -17.15 1.64 65.11
C LYS A 11 -16.29 2.65 65.88
N SER A 12 -15.01 2.72 65.53
CA SER A 12 -14.08 3.70 66.08
C SER A 12 -14.54 5.09 65.66
N LEU A 13 -14.81 5.92 66.66
CA LEU A 13 -15.29 7.30 66.58
C LEU A 13 -14.11 8.24 66.32
N ILE A 14 -13.43 8.08 65.18
CA ILE A 14 -12.35 8.96 64.74
C ILE A 14 -12.58 9.18 63.24
N TYR A 15 -12.54 10.43 62.79
CA TYR A 15 -12.93 10.94 61.46
C TYR A 15 -14.39 11.36 61.32
N GLN A 16 -14.87 12.17 62.28
CA GLN A 16 -16.05 13.01 62.07
C GLN A 16 -15.83 14.47 62.50
N ILE A 17 -14.62 15.01 62.32
CA ILE A 17 -14.35 16.46 62.40
C ILE A 17 -13.28 16.81 61.36
N PHE A 18 -13.64 16.87 60.08
CA PHE A 18 -12.99 17.71 59.06
C PHE A 18 -14.01 17.95 57.94
N ALA A 19 -15.21 18.38 58.33
CA ALA A 19 -16.00 19.26 57.49
C ALA A 19 -15.61 20.70 57.87
N THR A 20 -15.76 21.63 56.93
CA THR A 20 -15.80 23.10 57.15
C THR A 20 -14.48 23.87 57.35
N VAL A 21 -13.49 23.70 56.48
CA VAL A 21 -12.70 24.83 55.94
C VAL A 21 -12.27 24.46 54.51
N LEU A 22 -12.34 25.42 53.58
CA LEU A 22 -11.96 25.32 52.16
C LEU A 22 -13.04 24.85 51.17
N ALA A 23 -14.23 25.44 51.32
CA ALA A 23 -15.08 25.77 50.19
C ALA A 23 -14.40 26.87 49.35
N LEU A 24 -13.40 26.52 48.52
CA LEU A 24 -12.93 27.31 47.36
C LEU A 24 -11.82 26.57 46.56
N ILE A 25 -11.99 25.29 46.25
CA ILE A 25 -11.14 24.62 45.26
C ILE A 25 -11.98 24.34 44.02
N ILE A 26 -12.02 25.38 43.18
CA ILE A 26 -12.01 25.35 41.72
C ILE A 26 -12.70 24.13 41.12
N SER A 27 -13.98 24.30 40.81
CA SER A 27 -14.64 23.63 39.70
C SER A 27 -13.89 23.99 38.41
N VAL A 28 -12.72 23.39 38.17
CA VAL A 28 -12.14 23.35 36.83
C VAL A 28 -13.07 22.42 36.08
N PRO A 29 -13.82 22.88 35.06
CA PRO A 29 -14.40 21.93 34.13
C PRO A 29 -13.21 21.17 33.57
N PHE A 30 -13.05 19.92 33.99
CA PHE A 30 -12.24 18.94 33.29
C PHE A 30 -12.94 18.76 31.94
N GLY A 31 -12.74 19.74 31.06
CA GLY A 31 -13.05 19.67 29.67
C GLY A 31 -12.22 18.52 29.18
N LEU A 32 -12.83 17.33 29.17
CA LEU A 32 -12.43 16.23 28.33
C LEU A 32 -12.38 16.84 26.93
N ALA A 33 -11.21 17.37 26.57
CA ALA A 33 -10.84 17.66 25.21
C ALA A 33 -10.86 16.29 24.56
N GLY A 34 -12.07 15.91 24.12
CA GLY A 34 -12.28 14.74 23.30
C GLY A 34 -11.38 14.98 22.12
N ALA A 35 -10.26 14.26 22.08
CA ALA A 35 -9.53 14.06 20.86
C ALA A 35 -10.57 13.43 19.93
N THR A 36 -11.25 14.27 19.16
CA THR A 36 -12.07 13.84 18.05
C THR A 36 -11.07 13.17 17.15
N ALA A 37 -11.01 11.85 17.26
CA ALA A 37 -10.25 11.02 16.35
C ALA A 37 -10.83 11.36 14.99
N SER A 38 -10.17 12.27 14.28
CA SER A 38 -10.55 12.68 12.96
C SER A 38 -10.53 11.40 12.15
N GLN A 39 -11.73 10.90 11.86
CA GLN A 39 -11.92 9.72 11.06
C GLN A 39 -11.50 10.13 9.65
N HIS A 40 -10.20 10.10 9.40
CA HIS A 40 -9.65 10.34 8.08
C HIS A 40 -10.31 9.31 7.17
N GLN A 41 -11.19 9.81 6.29
CA GLN A 41 -11.89 8.99 5.33
C GLN A 41 -10.86 8.13 4.60
N LYS A 42 -11.02 6.81 4.68
CA LYS A 42 -10.14 5.87 4.01
C LYS A 42 -10.29 6.09 2.50
N LEU A 43 -9.25 6.64 1.88
CA LEU A 43 -9.18 6.79 0.43
C LEU A 43 -8.99 5.43 -0.23
N LEU A 44 -9.63 5.22 -1.38
CA LEU A 44 -9.50 4.00 -2.18
C LEU A 44 -8.33 4.11 -3.18
N VAL A 45 -7.96 3.00 -3.81
CA VAL A 45 -6.94 2.99 -4.89
C VAL A 45 -7.28 3.97 -6.02
N THR A 46 -8.56 4.12 -6.35
CA THR A 46 -9.03 5.08 -7.35
C THR A 46 -8.86 6.53 -6.91
N ASP A 47 -8.97 6.82 -5.61
CA ASP A 47 -8.74 8.18 -5.08
C ASP A 47 -7.26 8.52 -5.15
N TYR A 48 -6.38 7.61 -4.73
CA TYR A 48 -4.94 7.79 -4.93
C TYR A 48 -4.59 7.94 -6.41
N PHE A 49 -5.15 7.11 -7.28
CA PHE A 49 -4.93 7.19 -8.72
C PHE A 49 -5.34 8.54 -9.32
N LYS A 50 -6.41 9.18 -8.84
CA LYS A 50 -6.80 10.54 -9.27
C LYS A 50 -5.87 11.63 -8.71
N LEU A 51 -5.42 11.46 -7.47
CA LEU A 51 -4.64 12.45 -6.71
C LEU A 51 -3.13 12.42 -6.99
N LEU A 52 -2.60 11.36 -7.61
CA LEU A 52 -1.19 11.30 -7.98
C LEU A 52 -0.80 12.48 -8.88
N PRO A 53 0.38 13.10 -8.71
CA PRO A 53 0.88 14.12 -9.63
C PRO A 53 1.12 13.55 -11.04
N ASP A 54 0.91 14.38 -12.07
CA ASP A 54 1.12 13.98 -13.47
C ASP A 54 2.57 13.57 -13.76
N SER A 55 3.54 14.05 -12.98
CA SER A 55 4.95 13.66 -13.08
C SER A 55 5.20 12.17 -12.84
N TYR A 56 4.34 11.48 -12.10
CA TYR A 56 4.45 10.03 -11.88
C TYR A 56 3.70 9.19 -12.92
N LEU A 57 2.83 9.82 -13.71
CA LEU A 57 1.99 9.18 -14.72
C LEU A 57 1.89 10.05 -15.98
N PRO A 58 3.02 10.35 -16.67
CA PRO A 58 3.03 11.30 -17.78
C PRO A 58 2.15 10.86 -18.96
N LEU A 59 1.94 9.55 -19.13
CA LEU A 59 1.07 8.98 -20.17
C LEU A 59 -0.44 9.09 -19.84
N LEU A 60 -0.79 9.40 -18.59
CA LEU A 60 -2.18 9.54 -18.13
C LEU A 60 -2.33 10.79 -17.26
N PRO A 61 -2.47 11.98 -17.87
CA PRO A 61 -2.73 13.21 -17.15
C PRO A 61 -3.97 13.11 -16.25
N SER A 62 -3.99 13.89 -15.17
CA SER A 62 -5.03 13.91 -14.14
C SER A 62 -6.45 14.03 -14.71
N GLN A 63 -6.65 14.86 -15.73
CA GLN A 63 -7.95 14.99 -16.42
C GLN A 63 -8.42 13.66 -17.03
N VAL A 64 -7.53 12.92 -17.70
CA VAL A 64 -7.83 11.60 -18.27
C VAL A 64 -8.15 10.61 -17.15
N ARG A 65 -7.33 10.56 -16.10
CA ARG A 65 -7.53 9.66 -14.96
C ARG A 65 -8.88 9.87 -14.28
N ASN A 66 -9.24 11.14 -14.05
CA ASN A 66 -10.54 11.51 -13.49
C ASN A 66 -11.71 11.05 -14.38
N ALA A 67 -11.60 11.26 -15.70
CA ALA A 67 -12.61 10.82 -16.66
C ALA A 67 -12.76 9.29 -16.68
N LEU A 68 -11.65 8.54 -16.67
CA LEU A 68 -11.66 7.07 -16.66
C LEU A 68 -12.33 6.51 -15.41
N VAL A 69 -11.94 6.97 -14.21
CA VAL A 69 -12.54 6.51 -12.95
C VAL A 69 -14.04 6.81 -12.93
N LYS A 70 -14.43 8.02 -13.33
CA LYS A 70 -15.85 8.40 -13.40
C LYS A 70 -16.63 7.52 -14.39
N GLY A 71 -16.08 7.28 -15.58
CA GLY A 71 -16.72 6.47 -16.63
C GLY A 71 -16.98 5.03 -16.18
N VAL A 72 -16.02 4.39 -15.52
CA VAL A 72 -16.17 3.01 -15.02
C VAL A 72 -17.17 2.93 -13.87
N GLN A 73 -17.15 3.89 -12.95
CA GLN A 73 -18.12 3.95 -11.87
C GLN A 73 -19.56 4.13 -12.37
N GLN A 74 -19.76 4.86 -13.47
CA GLN A 74 -21.08 5.14 -14.04
C GLN A 74 -21.59 4.02 -14.94
N SER A 75 -20.73 3.42 -15.76
CA SER A 75 -21.13 2.48 -16.81
C SER A 75 -21.04 1.01 -16.40
N GLN A 76 -20.31 0.71 -15.32
CA GLN A 76 -19.91 -0.66 -14.94
C GLN A 76 -19.13 -1.40 -16.05
N LYS A 77 -18.61 -0.68 -17.05
CA LYS A 77 -17.73 -1.23 -18.09
C LYS A 77 -16.29 -0.85 -17.78
N ASN A 78 -15.36 -1.75 -18.06
CA ASN A 78 -13.92 -1.50 -17.92
C ASN A 78 -13.29 -0.87 -19.17
N GLU A 79 -14.04 -0.75 -20.27
CA GLU A 79 -13.59 -0.13 -21.51
C GLU A 79 -14.17 1.28 -21.67
N TRP A 80 -13.33 2.24 -22.06
CA TRP A 80 -13.73 3.63 -22.24
C TRP A 80 -13.03 4.28 -23.45
N PHE A 81 -13.80 5.02 -24.25
CA PHE A 81 -13.28 5.77 -25.39
C PHE A 81 -13.16 7.25 -25.03
N LEU A 82 -11.95 7.81 -25.16
CA LEU A 82 -11.66 9.21 -24.87
C LEU A 82 -10.65 9.75 -25.86
N ASN A 83 -10.99 10.88 -26.53
CA ASN A 83 -10.12 11.59 -27.46
C ASN A 83 -9.51 10.69 -28.57
N GLY A 84 -10.32 9.81 -29.17
CA GLY A 84 -9.83 8.93 -30.24
C GLY A 84 -9.06 7.71 -29.77
N LYS A 85 -8.98 7.47 -28.45
CA LYS A 85 -8.23 6.36 -27.86
C LYS A 85 -9.15 5.50 -26.99
N THR A 86 -8.89 4.19 -26.99
CA THR A 86 -9.57 3.25 -26.11
C THR A 86 -8.69 2.97 -24.90
N TYR A 87 -9.30 2.94 -23.73
CA TYR A 87 -8.67 2.64 -22.46
C TYR A 87 -9.39 1.47 -21.82
N TRP A 88 -8.63 0.53 -21.25
CA TRP A 88 -9.14 -0.54 -20.41
C TRP A 88 -8.62 -0.34 -19.00
N ILE A 89 -9.52 -0.28 -18.03
CA ILE A 89 -9.18 -0.05 -16.62
C ILE A 89 -9.81 -1.12 -15.74
N ASP A 90 -8.95 -1.93 -15.15
CA ASP A 90 -9.32 -3.01 -14.25
C ASP A 90 -9.15 -2.52 -12.81
N ILE A 91 -10.25 -2.38 -12.07
CA ILE A 91 -10.25 -1.88 -10.68
C ILE A 91 -10.63 -3.01 -9.74
N ASP A 92 -9.76 -3.30 -8.78
CA ASP A 92 -10.01 -4.23 -7.70
C ASP A 92 -9.93 -3.48 -6.36
N THR A 93 -11.07 -3.02 -5.88
CA THR A 93 -11.16 -2.26 -4.61
C THR A 93 -10.94 -3.14 -3.39
N THR A 94 -11.16 -4.45 -3.50
CA THR A 94 -10.93 -5.41 -2.41
C THR A 94 -9.43 -5.59 -2.17
N ASN A 95 -8.65 -5.73 -3.24
CA ASN A 95 -7.19 -5.85 -3.17
C ASN A 95 -6.45 -4.49 -3.31
N GLU A 96 -7.19 -3.38 -3.40
CA GLU A 96 -6.67 -2.03 -3.60
C GLU A 96 -5.65 -1.93 -4.75
N TYR A 97 -6.01 -2.54 -5.88
CA TYR A 97 -5.21 -2.61 -7.11
C TYR A 97 -5.98 -2.00 -8.28
N LEU A 98 -5.24 -1.38 -9.20
CA LEU A 98 -5.77 -0.81 -10.43
C LEU A 98 -4.76 -1.01 -11.56
N ARG A 99 -5.22 -1.41 -12.74
CA ARG A 99 -4.41 -1.45 -13.97
C ARG A 99 -5.09 -0.68 -15.08
N VAL A 100 -4.31 0.08 -15.85
CA VAL A 100 -4.76 0.76 -17.08
C VAL A 100 -3.96 0.30 -18.28
N ARG A 101 -4.65 -0.03 -19.36
CA ARG A 101 -4.11 -0.26 -20.72
C ARG A 101 -4.74 0.73 -21.67
N SER A 102 -4.08 1.03 -22.78
CA SER A 102 -4.63 1.94 -23.79
C SER A 102 -4.13 1.64 -25.19
N THR A 103 -4.86 2.08 -26.20
CA THR A 103 -4.33 2.19 -27.58
C THR A 103 -3.43 3.42 -27.78
N ALA A 104 -3.26 4.26 -26.75
CA ALA A 104 -2.37 5.42 -26.78
C ALA A 104 -0.90 5.10 -26.48
N PHE A 105 -0.63 3.97 -25.84
CA PHE A 105 0.73 3.54 -25.44
C PHE A 105 0.83 2.02 -25.40
N GLU A 106 2.02 1.47 -25.64
CA GLU A 106 2.26 0.03 -25.56
C GLU A 106 2.64 -0.39 -24.13
N GLY A 107 1.90 -1.33 -23.56
CA GLY A 107 2.09 -1.80 -22.19
C GLY A 107 0.93 -1.41 -21.26
N PHE A 108 1.24 -1.10 -20.01
CA PHE A 108 0.22 -0.83 -18.99
C PHE A 108 0.76 0.00 -17.81
N ILE A 109 -0.15 0.61 -17.07
CA ILE A 109 0.13 1.31 -15.81
C ILE A 109 -0.55 0.53 -14.68
N GLU A 110 0.15 0.34 -13.56
CA GLU A 110 -0.40 -0.29 -12.36
C GLU A 110 -0.28 0.62 -11.15
N VAL A 111 -1.30 0.59 -10.30
CA VAL A 111 -1.29 1.20 -8.97
C VAL A 111 -1.75 0.16 -7.96
N ALA A 112 -1.02 0.04 -6.85
CA ALA A 112 -1.38 -0.83 -5.75
C ALA A 112 -1.18 -0.11 -4.41
N VAL A 113 -2.01 -0.44 -3.42
CA VAL A 113 -1.95 0.17 -2.08
C VAL A 113 -1.64 -0.89 -1.03
N TRP A 114 -0.57 -0.68 -0.27
CA TRP A 114 -0.23 -1.49 0.89
C TRP A 114 -0.59 -0.74 2.17
N ARG A 115 -1.31 -1.41 3.06
CA ARG A 115 -1.69 -0.87 4.38
C ARG A 115 -1.11 -1.72 5.49
N ALA A 116 -0.28 -1.10 6.33
CA ALA A 116 0.18 -1.69 7.58
C ALA A 116 -0.53 -1.01 8.76
N LYS A 117 -0.84 -1.78 9.82
CA LYS A 117 -1.50 -1.26 11.02
C LYS A 117 -0.67 -0.12 11.62
N GLY A 118 -1.31 1.02 11.88
CA GLY A 118 -0.66 2.19 12.45
C GLY A 118 0.29 2.94 11.51
N GLN A 119 0.32 2.61 10.22
CA GLN A 119 1.17 3.27 9.24
C GLN A 119 0.34 3.99 8.16
N LEU A 120 0.92 5.04 7.59
CA LEU A 120 0.40 5.63 6.36
C LEU A 120 0.42 4.59 5.24
N PRO A 121 -0.62 4.54 4.38
CA PRO A 121 -0.63 3.68 3.21
C PRO A 121 0.59 3.94 2.32
N LEU A 122 1.18 2.87 1.79
CA LEU A 122 2.19 2.94 0.75
C LEU A 122 1.50 2.75 -0.61
N ILE A 123 1.71 3.68 -1.52
CA ILE A 123 1.15 3.63 -2.87
C ILE A 123 2.30 3.27 -3.81
N GLY A 124 2.22 2.12 -4.48
CA GLY A 124 3.12 1.76 -5.56
C GLY A 124 2.52 2.17 -6.88
N VAL A 125 3.35 2.73 -7.76
CA VAL A 125 2.99 3.08 -9.14
C VAL A 125 4.07 2.53 -10.06
N THR A 126 3.67 1.85 -11.12
CA THR A 126 4.61 1.46 -12.18
C THR A 126 4.01 1.70 -13.54
N THR A 127 4.84 2.21 -14.45
CA THR A 127 4.57 2.20 -15.89
C THR A 127 5.39 1.09 -16.50
N VAL A 128 4.73 0.15 -17.17
CA VAL A 128 5.35 -0.92 -17.94
C VAL A 128 5.20 -0.59 -19.41
N GLY A 129 6.33 -0.43 -20.09
CA GLY A 129 6.41 -0.33 -21.54
C GLY A 129 6.66 -1.71 -22.14
N CYS A 130 5.96 -2.02 -23.24
CA CYS A 130 6.10 -3.29 -23.94
C CYS A 130 6.40 -3.08 -25.42
N GLY A 131 7.69 -3.10 -25.76
CA GLY A 131 8.15 -3.21 -27.16
C GLY A 131 8.51 -4.66 -27.50
N PRO A 132 9.73 -4.97 -27.97
CA PRO A 132 10.16 -6.36 -28.18
C PRO A 132 10.25 -7.14 -26.86
N VAL A 133 10.49 -6.44 -25.75
CA VAL A 133 10.53 -6.99 -24.39
C VAL A 133 9.89 -5.99 -23.44
N CYS A 134 9.01 -6.46 -22.54
CA CYS A 134 8.38 -5.62 -21.53
C CYS A 134 9.36 -5.30 -20.39
N ARG A 135 9.33 -4.06 -19.89
CA ARG A 135 10.11 -3.62 -18.72
C ARG A 135 9.36 -2.56 -17.92
N ASN A 136 9.65 -2.43 -16.62
CA ASN A 136 9.20 -1.26 -15.87
C ASN A 136 9.97 -0.03 -16.37
N GLU A 137 9.30 0.90 -17.02
CA GLU A 137 9.87 2.19 -17.43
C GLU A 137 9.97 3.14 -16.24
N SER A 138 9.04 3.00 -15.29
CA SER A 138 9.06 3.69 -14.01
C SER A 138 8.56 2.77 -12.89
N LEU A 139 9.09 2.98 -11.69
CA LEU A 139 8.64 2.32 -10.48
C LEU A 139 8.82 3.29 -9.31
N HIS A 140 7.70 3.68 -8.70
CA HIS A 140 7.69 4.61 -7.59
C HIS A 140 6.92 4.03 -6.42
N PHE A 141 7.41 4.26 -5.20
CA PHE A 141 6.64 4.08 -3.99
C PHE A 141 6.48 5.40 -3.26
N LEU A 142 5.25 5.73 -2.93
CA LEU A 142 4.86 7.05 -2.46
C LEU A 142 4.07 6.94 -1.16
N LYS A 143 4.18 7.96 -0.32
CA LYS A 143 3.31 8.18 0.84
C LYS A 143 2.65 9.54 0.73
N MET A 144 1.35 9.61 0.98
CA MET A 144 0.62 10.87 1.00
C MET A 144 0.61 11.45 2.42
N ARG A 145 1.03 12.71 2.55
CA ARG A 145 0.98 13.52 3.78
C ARG A 145 0.11 14.76 3.54
N SER A 146 -0.12 15.54 4.59
CA SER A 146 -0.90 16.78 4.52
C SER A 146 -0.32 17.81 3.54
N ASN A 147 0.99 17.80 3.33
CA ASN A 147 1.70 18.68 2.40
C ASN A 147 1.93 18.07 1.00
N GLY A 148 1.32 16.91 0.70
CA GLY A 148 1.41 16.28 -0.62
C GLY A 148 2.09 14.91 -0.62
N TRP A 149 2.66 14.54 -1.76
CA TRP A 149 3.25 13.23 -2.00
C TRP A 149 4.75 13.23 -1.69
N ILE A 150 5.20 12.19 -1.00
CA ILE A 150 6.62 11.96 -0.72
C ILE A 150 7.02 10.64 -1.34
N GLU A 151 8.05 10.68 -2.17
CA GLU A 151 8.67 9.49 -2.72
C GLU A 151 9.58 8.81 -1.71
N VAL A 152 9.42 7.50 -1.56
CA VAL A 152 10.13 6.65 -0.60
C VAL A 152 10.69 5.38 -1.24
N THR A 153 10.73 5.31 -2.58
CA THR A 153 11.14 4.15 -3.38
C THR A 153 12.41 3.48 -2.86
N SER A 154 13.51 4.23 -2.74
CA SER A 154 14.81 3.71 -2.28
C SER A 154 14.84 3.29 -0.81
N SER A 155 13.93 3.81 0.02
CA SER A 155 13.85 3.50 1.45
C SER A 155 13.03 2.24 1.74
N VAL A 156 12.13 1.87 0.82
CA VAL A 156 11.22 0.73 1.00
C VAL A 156 11.61 -0.46 0.15
N LEU A 157 12.23 -0.25 -1.01
CA LEU A 157 12.60 -1.31 -1.94
C LEU A 157 14.04 -1.79 -1.64
N PRO A 158 14.27 -3.11 -1.48
CA PRO A 158 15.62 -3.61 -1.29
C PRO A 158 16.43 -3.43 -2.59
N LYS A 159 17.74 -3.21 -2.45
CA LYS A 159 18.65 -3.20 -3.59
C LYS A 159 18.76 -4.63 -4.13
N ILE A 160 18.47 -4.81 -5.42
CA ILE A 160 18.62 -6.07 -6.15
C ILE A 160 19.61 -5.79 -7.26
N ASP A 161 20.79 -6.39 -7.19
CA ASP A 161 21.82 -6.22 -8.23
C ASP A 161 21.81 -7.35 -9.27
N ALA A 162 22.59 -7.15 -10.31
CA ALA A 162 22.74 -8.07 -11.43
C ALA A 162 23.19 -9.48 -10.98
N SER A 163 24.13 -9.57 -10.04
CA SER A 163 24.60 -10.86 -9.51
C SER A 163 23.50 -11.61 -8.79
N MET A 164 22.72 -10.94 -7.94
CA MET A 164 21.59 -11.55 -7.24
C MET A 164 20.55 -12.08 -8.22
N MET A 165 20.22 -11.31 -9.27
CA MET A 165 19.27 -11.72 -10.30
C MET A 165 19.76 -12.94 -11.07
N LEU A 166 21.04 -12.96 -11.46
CA LEU A 166 21.65 -14.07 -12.19
C LEU A 166 21.67 -15.36 -11.37
N ASP A 167 22.08 -15.28 -10.11
CA ASP A 167 22.14 -16.44 -9.22
C ASP A 167 20.75 -16.99 -8.88
N ALA A 168 19.76 -16.11 -8.73
CA ALA A 168 18.36 -16.54 -8.56
C ALA A 168 17.80 -17.15 -9.85
N TYR A 169 18.09 -16.58 -11.01
CA TYR A 169 17.70 -17.16 -12.30
C TYR A 169 18.27 -18.57 -12.48
N ARG A 170 19.56 -18.78 -12.22
CA ARG A 170 20.21 -20.11 -12.31
C ARG A 170 19.55 -21.17 -11.42
N ARG A 171 19.00 -20.78 -10.27
CA ARG A 171 18.30 -21.68 -9.34
C ARG A 171 16.86 -21.98 -9.73
N HIS A 172 16.22 -21.09 -10.49
CA HIS A 172 14.78 -21.17 -10.79
C HIS A 172 14.45 -21.41 -12.26
N LYS A 173 15.43 -21.33 -13.17
CA LYS A 173 15.26 -21.74 -14.56
C LYS A 173 14.96 -23.22 -14.66
N LYS A 174 14.18 -23.61 -15.64
CA LYS A 174 13.96 -25.03 -15.93
C LYS A 174 15.16 -25.62 -16.68
N PRO A 175 15.41 -26.94 -16.60
CA PRO A 175 16.52 -27.57 -17.32
C PRO A 175 16.44 -27.40 -18.85
N ASP A 176 15.23 -27.26 -19.38
CA ASP A 176 14.92 -27.08 -20.81
C ASP A 176 14.88 -25.62 -21.27
N ASP A 177 14.98 -24.65 -20.35
CA ASP A 177 15.18 -23.26 -20.73
C ASP A 177 16.56 -23.18 -21.39
N GLU A 178 16.61 -22.79 -22.68
CA GLU A 178 17.86 -22.58 -23.42
C GLU A 178 18.85 -21.83 -22.53
N GLU A 179 20.10 -22.31 -22.49
CA GLU A 179 21.16 -21.59 -21.79
C GLU A 179 21.38 -20.25 -22.48
N PHE A 180 20.62 -19.25 -22.04
CA PHE A 180 20.91 -17.87 -22.35
C PHE A 180 22.35 -17.63 -21.91
N LYS A 181 23.20 -17.25 -22.87
CA LYS A 181 24.57 -16.87 -22.55
C LYS A 181 24.48 -15.69 -21.60
N LEU A 182 25.42 -15.60 -20.66
CA LEU A 182 25.50 -14.50 -19.67
C LEU A 182 25.37 -13.11 -20.28
N ASN A 183 25.78 -12.96 -21.54
CA ASN A 183 25.75 -11.70 -22.28
C ASN A 183 24.35 -11.37 -22.86
N ASP A 184 23.44 -12.34 -22.93
CA ASP A 184 22.10 -12.20 -23.51
C ASP A 184 21.03 -12.01 -22.42
N ILE A 185 21.33 -12.37 -21.17
CA ILE A 185 20.41 -12.17 -20.05
C ILE A 185 20.49 -10.71 -19.61
N ASN A 186 19.53 -9.91 -20.06
CA ASN A 186 19.25 -8.64 -19.40
C ASN A 186 18.71 -8.94 -17.99
N VAL A 187 19.62 -8.91 -17.01
CA VAL A 187 19.37 -9.18 -15.58
C VAL A 187 18.65 -8.01 -14.87
N SER A 188 18.00 -7.12 -15.61
CA SER A 188 17.19 -6.06 -15.01
C SER A 188 15.96 -6.67 -14.32
N PRO A 189 15.67 -6.31 -13.06
CA PRO A 189 14.50 -6.80 -12.35
C PRO A 189 13.22 -6.24 -12.98
N PHE A 190 12.25 -7.13 -13.24
CA PHE A 190 10.89 -6.78 -13.61
C PHE A 190 9.96 -6.98 -12.42
N PHE A 191 9.43 -5.88 -11.89
CA PHE A 191 8.55 -5.86 -10.73
C PHE A 191 7.10 -5.96 -11.19
N VAL A 192 6.40 -6.97 -10.67
CA VAL A 192 4.97 -7.20 -10.92
C VAL A 192 4.20 -6.97 -9.64
N PHE A 193 3.31 -5.99 -9.64
CA PHE A 193 2.46 -5.73 -8.48
C PHE A 193 1.41 -6.83 -8.28
N PRO A 194 1.10 -7.17 -7.03
CA PRO A 194 0.07 -8.17 -6.75
C PRO A 194 -1.30 -7.61 -7.10
N ARG A 195 -2.06 -8.34 -7.92
CA ARG A 195 -3.52 -8.16 -7.98
C ARG A 195 -4.20 -8.73 -6.73
N ILE A 196 -3.63 -9.76 -6.12
CA ILE A 196 -4.14 -10.42 -4.92
C ILE A 196 -2.99 -10.54 -3.91
N GLY A 197 -3.25 -10.15 -2.66
CA GLY A 197 -2.25 -10.16 -1.59
C GLY A 197 -1.31 -8.96 -1.63
N THR A 198 -0.19 -9.06 -0.93
CA THR A 198 0.73 -7.93 -0.68
C THR A 198 2.16 -8.15 -1.21
N THR A 199 2.40 -9.26 -1.90
CA THR A 199 3.74 -9.66 -2.36
C THR A 199 4.00 -9.17 -3.78
N ILE A 200 5.06 -8.40 -3.98
CA ILE A 200 5.54 -8.06 -5.33
C ILE A 200 6.37 -9.22 -5.84
N GLN A 201 6.13 -9.66 -7.07
CA GLN A 201 6.98 -10.63 -7.72
C GLN A 201 8.11 -9.92 -8.46
N VAL A 202 9.33 -10.40 -8.31
CA VAL A 202 10.46 -9.98 -9.13
C VAL A 202 10.73 -11.07 -10.16
N ARG A 203 10.72 -10.68 -11.43
CA ARG A 203 10.93 -11.57 -12.56
C ARG A 203 12.13 -11.12 -13.37
N THR A 204 12.70 -12.03 -14.14
CA THR A 204 13.53 -11.67 -15.29
C THR A 204 12.64 -11.10 -16.40
N LEU A 205 13.25 -10.46 -17.39
CA LEU A 205 12.51 -10.01 -18.58
C LEU A 205 11.94 -11.16 -19.42
N THR A 206 12.49 -12.38 -19.26
CA THR A 206 11.95 -13.62 -19.84
C THR A 206 10.77 -14.20 -19.04
N GLY A 207 10.38 -13.56 -17.94
CA GLY A 207 9.21 -13.92 -17.14
C GLY A 207 9.46 -14.93 -16.01
N VAL A 208 10.71 -15.39 -15.84
CA VAL A 208 11.09 -16.31 -14.74
C VAL A 208 11.03 -15.55 -13.41
N ARG A 209 10.20 -16.04 -12.49
CA ARG A 209 10.09 -15.48 -11.13
C ARG A 209 11.29 -15.89 -10.30
N VAL A 210 12.03 -14.90 -9.82
CA VAL A 210 13.30 -15.09 -9.12
C VAL A 210 13.25 -14.69 -7.65
N PHE A 211 12.38 -13.73 -7.28
CA PHE A 211 12.17 -13.34 -5.90
C PHE A 211 10.70 -12.97 -5.64
N ASP A 212 10.36 -13.01 -4.36
CA ASP A 212 9.19 -12.36 -3.80
C ASP A 212 9.62 -11.22 -2.88
N LEU A 213 8.91 -10.10 -2.93
CA LEU A 213 9.10 -8.99 -2.00
C LEU A 213 7.90 -8.87 -1.07
N LEU A 214 8.12 -9.19 0.20
CA LEU A 214 7.07 -9.15 1.22
C LEU A 214 7.11 -7.82 1.95
N TRP A 215 5.95 -7.19 2.10
CA TRP A 215 5.79 -5.97 2.89
C TRP A 215 5.82 -6.28 4.39
N ILE A 216 6.91 -5.91 5.07
CA ILE A 216 7.14 -6.17 6.49
C ILE A 216 7.65 -4.90 7.17
N ASN A 217 6.93 -4.43 8.20
CA ASN A 217 7.34 -3.31 9.06
C ASN A 217 7.74 -2.03 8.28
N GLY A 218 7.03 -1.72 7.20
CA GLY A 218 7.28 -0.49 6.44
C GLY A 218 8.32 -0.61 5.32
N GLN A 219 8.82 -1.82 5.03
CA GLN A 219 9.76 -2.08 3.94
C GLN A 219 9.46 -3.41 3.24
N PHE A 220 9.92 -3.55 2.00
CA PHE A 220 9.93 -4.82 1.29
C PHE A 220 11.16 -5.64 1.66
N LYS A 221 10.96 -6.94 1.93
CA LYS A 221 12.03 -7.90 2.20
C LYS A 221 12.04 -8.98 1.13
N ILE A 222 13.24 -9.31 0.64
CA ILE A 222 13.45 -10.37 -0.36
C ILE A 222 13.19 -11.72 0.28
N GLN A 223 12.44 -12.57 -0.40
CA GLN A 223 12.22 -13.98 -0.09
C GLN A 223 12.39 -14.80 -1.38
N ALA A 224 12.77 -16.07 -1.23
CA ALA A 224 12.66 -17.05 -2.30
C ALA A 224 11.20 -17.16 -2.79
N PRO A 225 10.97 -17.34 -4.09
CA PRO A 225 9.63 -17.45 -4.64
C PRO A 225 8.92 -18.66 -4.05
N LYS A 226 7.67 -18.47 -3.62
CA LYS A 226 6.82 -19.62 -3.24
C LYS A 226 6.44 -20.42 -4.49
N PRO A 227 6.48 -21.77 -4.43
CA PRO A 227 6.07 -22.63 -5.55
C PRO A 227 4.61 -22.39 -5.96
#